data_AF-A0A2G6L4A6-F1
#
_entry.id   AF-A0A2G6L4A6-F1
#
_cell.length_a   1.000
_cell.length_b   1.000
_cell.length_c   1.000
_cell.angle_alpha   90.00
_cell.angle_beta   90.00
_cell.angle_gamma   90.00
#
_symmetry.space_group_name_H-M   'P 1'
#
loop_
_entity.id
_entity.type
_entity.pdbx_description
1 polymer ?
#
loop_
_entity_poly.entity_id
_entity_poly.type
_entity_poly.pdbx_seq_one_letter_code
_entity_poly.pdbx_strand_id
1 'polypeptide(L)'
;MSEHHHNPLGGRLLNWPLLFFAPFAMLGIFVIFHRLIFGIGAVTDLNGGYPWGLWIAFDLLVGTGFACGGWALAWTVYVFNQGQYHALVRPALLASLFGYSLGGLSIVMDVGRWWNLPYFYIPGFFNTNSVLFETATCMTIYVGVVAIEFAPVILEKFGWHVPLRTLNRIMFAVIALGALLPTMHQSSMGSLFIAAGDKIHEETPLLYQLTKVIDVFLMIFLSVRFGELFLTNKVEYLVTGNLLCFLFWLETFLLMFPLLVFHWDKLRRDARFLFLGALSMLAGAALWRMNLSLFAYNPGGGFHYFPKTEEVLLSVGLVAIEISGYLLIIKLMPVLPTLTKSQFNLQRAHNGGEK
;
A
#
# COMPACT_ATOMS: atom_id res chain seq x y z
N MET A 1 1.22 3.29 31.60
CA MET A 1 1.11 2.56 30.32
C MET A 1 0.41 1.26 30.63
N SER A 2 -0.79 1.01 30.08
CA SER A 2 -1.43 -0.30 30.17
C SER A 2 -0.54 -1.32 29.46
N GLU A 3 -0.10 -2.36 30.17
CA GLU A 3 0.62 -3.47 29.56
C GLU A 3 -0.33 -4.26 28.66
N HIS A 4 -0.37 -3.91 27.37
CA HIS A 4 -0.99 -4.76 26.36
C HIS A 4 -0.06 -5.93 26.10
N HIS A 5 -0.34 -7.09 26.69
CA HIS A 5 0.37 -8.31 26.38
C HIS A 5 0.06 -8.72 24.93
N HIS A 6 1.11 -8.87 24.12
CA HIS A 6 1.00 -9.39 22.76
C HIS A 6 1.47 -10.84 22.76
N ASN A 7 0.67 -11.75 22.21
CA ASN A 7 1.04 -13.16 22.03
C ASN A 7 0.88 -13.54 20.56
N PRO A 8 1.65 -14.51 20.07
CA PRO A 8 1.40 -15.09 18.76
C PRO A 8 -0.01 -15.67 18.70
N LEU A 9 -0.68 -15.57 17.53
CA LEU A 9 -2.03 -16.12 17.33
C LEU A 9 -2.07 -17.63 17.66
N GLY A 10 -0.95 -18.34 17.44
CA GLY A 10 -0.85 -19.78 17.66
C GLY A 10 -1.71 -20.60 16.68
N GLY A 11 -1.67 -21.93 16.84
CA GLY A 11 -2.43 -22.88 16.02
C GLY A 11 -1.63 -23.52 14.87
N ARG A 12 -2.32 -24.29 14.01
CA ARG A 12 -1.69 -24.98 12.86
C ARG A 12 -1.17 -23.95 11.85
N LEU A 13 0.10 -24.10 11.46
CA LEU A 13 0.74 -23.24 10.44
C LEU A 13 -0.03 -23.32 9.11
N LEU A 14 -0.35 -24.54 8.66
CA LEU A 14 -1.27 -24.80 7.55
C LEU A 14 -2.73 -24.62 8.02
N ASN A 15 -3.36 -23.53 7.58
CA ASN A 15 -4.81 -23.32 7.68
C ASN A 15 -5.42 -23.20 6.28
N TRP A 16 -6.74 -23.31 6.19
CA TRP A 16 -7.44 -23.27 4.90
C TRP A 16 -7.16 -22.01 4.07
N PRO A 17 -7.10 -20.78 4.64
CA PRO A 17 -6.68 -19.59 3.89
C PRO A 17 -5.28 -19.72 3.28
N LEU A 18 -4.29 -20.20 4.05
CA LEU A 18 -2.93 -20.41 3.53
C LEU A 18 -2.92 -21.49 2.43
N LEU A 19 -3.68 -22.57 2.60
CA LEU A 19 -3.82 -23.62 1.58
C LEU A 19 -4.49 -23.11 0.29
N PHE A 20 -5.41 -22.16 0.41
CA PHE A 20 -6.06 -21.53 -0.73
C PHE A 20 -5.11 -20.60 -1.50
N PHE A 21 -4.31 -19.78 -0.79
CA PHE A 21 -3.37 -18.85 -1.42
C PHE A 21 -2.04 -19.49 -1.84
N ALA A 22 -1.63 -20.61 -1.23
CA ALA A 22 -0.35 -21.25 -1.52
C ALA A 22 -0.15 -21.64 -3.00
N PRO A 23 -1.14 -22.21 -3.73
CA PRO A 23 -0.99 -22.48 -5.16
C PRO A 23 -0.70 -21.23 -5.99
N PHE A 24 -1.40 -20.12 -5.72
CA PHE A 24 -1.19 -18.86 -6.40
C PHE A 24 0.19 -18.27 -6.06
N ALA A 25 0.62 -18.36 -4.80
CA ALA A 25 1.95 -17.94 -4.39
C ALA A 25 3.05 -18.76 -5.09
N MET A 26 2.88 -20.07 -5.21
CA MET A 26 3.81 -20.95 -5.93
C MET A 26 3.86 -20.63 -7.44
N LEU A 27 2.70 -20.36 -8.06
CA LEU A 27 2.64 -19.91 -9.45
C LEU A 27 3.33 -18.56 -9.63
N GLY A 28 3.12 -17.60 -8.72
CA GLY A 28 3.82 -16.31 -8.74
C GLY A 28 5.34 -16.48 -8.67
N ILE A 29 5.82 -17.32 -7.75
CA ILE A 29 7.25 -17.66 -7.64
C ILE A 29 7.77 -18.30 -8.93
N PHE A 30 7.02 -19.22 -9.52
CA PHE A 30 7.38 -19.85 -10.79
C PHE A 30 7.53 -18.81 -11.91
N VAL A 31 6.56 -17.91 -12.06
CA VAL A 31 6.61 -16.85 -13.08
C VAL A 31 7.76 -15.87 -12.82
N ILE A 32 8.07 -15.56 -11.55
CA ILE A 32 9.25 -14.78 -11.16
C ILE A 32 10.54 -15.45 -11.67
N PHE A 33 10.70 -16.76 -11.45
CA PHE A 33 11.87 -17.49 -11.96
C PHE A 33 11.90 -17.55 -13.49
N HIS A 34 10.75 -17.78 -14.13
CA HIS A 34 10.62 -17.76 -15.59
C HIS A 34 11.10 -16.42 -16.16
N ARG A 35 10.65 -15.31 -15.58
CA ARG A 35 11.10 -13.96 -15.92
C ARG A 35 12.61 -13.81 -15.78
N LEU A 36 13.19 -14.21 -14.65
CA LEU A 36 14.62 -14.00 -14.37
C LEU A 36 15.54 -14.75 -15.33
N ILE A 37 15.09 -15.89 -15.87
CA ILE A 37 15.86 -16.76 -16.77
C ILE A 37 15.64 -16.37 -18.24
N PHE A 38 14.38 -16.17 -18.66
CA PHE A 38 14.02 -15.96 -20.06
C PHE A 38 13.85 -14.48 -20.46
N GLY A 39 13.93 -13.57 -19.48
CA GLY A 39 13.84 -12.13 -19.69
C GLY A 39 12.40 -11.58 -19.66
N ILE A 40 12.29 -10.25 -19.73
CA ILE A 40 11.01 -9.55 -19.52
C ILE A 40 10.00 -9.80 -20.64
N GLY A 41 10.45 -9.95 -21.89
CA GLY A 41 9.58 -10.18 -23.05
C GLY A 41 8.94 -11.56 -23.10
N ALA A 42 9.49 -12.54 -22.35
CA ALA A 42 8.88 -13.86 -22.21
C ALA A 42 7.56 -13.77 -21.43
N VAL A 43 7.54 -12.91 -20.41
CA VAL A 43 6.46 -12.82 -19.42
C VAL A 43 5.50 -11.67 -19.71
N THR A 44 5.95 -10.64 -20.43
CA THR A 44 5.17 -9.43 -20.72
C THR A 44 4.92 -9.17 -22.19
N ASP A 45 3.90 -8.36 -22.47
CA ASP A 45 3.68 -7.73 -23.78
C ASP A 45 4.16 -6.26 -23.83
N LEU A 46 5.16 -5.90 -23.02
CA LEU A 46 5.72 -4.55 -23.04
C LEU A 46 6.32 -4.21 -24.40
N ASN A 47 6.19 -2.95 -24.79
CA ASN A 47 6.71 -2.45 -26.06
C ASN A 47 7.28 -1.03 -25.90
N GLY A 48 7.85 -0.48 -26.98
CA GLY A 48 8.51 0.82 -26.95
C GLY A 48 7.61 1.99 -26.52
N GLY A 49 6.28 1.86 -26.63
CA GLY A 49 5.32 2.86 -26.15
C GLY A 49 4.82 2.59 -24.73
N TYR A 50 4.64 1.32 -24.35
CA TYR A 50 4.19 0.89 -23.02
C TYR A 50 5.34 0.21 -22.27
N PRO A 51 6.21 1.00 -21.59
CA PRO A 51 7.32 0.46 -20.82
C PRO A 51 6.88 -0.13 -19.49
N TRP A 52 5.68 0.19 -19.00
CA TRP A 52 5.10 -0.33 -17.76
C TRP A 52 3.79 -1.05 -18.04
N GLY A 53 3.68 -2.25 -17.49
CA GLY A 53 2.54 -3.12 -17.66
C GLY A 53 1.69 -3.20 -16.40
N LEU A 54 0.81 -4.20 -16.38
CA LEU A 54 -0.13 -4.45 -15.29
C LEU A 54 0.56 -4.57 -13.94
N TRP A 55 1.71 -5.26 -13.86
CA TRP A 55 2.39 -5.48 -12.59
C TRP A 55 2.97 -4.20 -11.97
N ILE A 56 3.35 -3.19 -12.77
CA ILE A 56 3.81 -1.90 -12.22
C ILE A 56 2.59 -1.06 -11.83
N ALA A 57 1.60 -1.01 -12.71
CA ALA A 57 0.33 -0.32 -12.48
C ALA A 57 -0.38 -0.82 -11.21
N PHE A 58 -0.37 -2.13 -10.95
CA PHE A 58 -1.05 -2.74 -9.84
C PHE A 58 -0.11 -2.99 -8.65
N ASP A 59 0.90 -3.84 -8.78
CA ASP A 59 1.70 -4.28 -7.63
C ASP A 59 2.54 -3.16 -7.04
N LEU A 60 3.13 -2.30 -7.89
CA LEU A 60 3.93 -1.18 -7.41
C LEU A 60 3.06 0.02 -7.07
N LEU A 61 2.23 0.51 -8.00
CA LEU A 61 1.49 1.75 -7.82
C LEU A 61 0.30 1.62 -6.87
N VAL A 62 -0.52 0.58 -7.00
CA VAL A 62 -1.64 0.35 -6.08
C VAL A 62 -1.15 -0.29 -4.78
N GLY A 63 -0.36 -1.35 -4.88
CA GLY A 63 0.12 -2.13 -3.73
C GLY A 63 0.91 -1.30 -2.72
N THR A 64 1.89 -0.52 -3.16
CA THR A 64 2.64 0.35 -2.22
C THR A 64 1.78 1.46 -1.63
N GLY A 65 0.79 1.97 -2.38
CA GLY A 65 -0.18 2.95 -1.88
C GLY A 65 -1.02 2.38 -0.73
N PHE A 66 -1.41 1.11 -0.80
CA PHE A 66 -2.08 0.41 0.29
C PHE A 66 -1.16 0.14 1.47
N ALA A 67 0.11 -0.20 1.20
CA ALA A 67 1.12 -0.40 2.23
C ALA A 67 1.33 0.86 3.09
N CYS A 68 1.22 2.07 2.51
CA CYS A 68 1.29 3.35 3.25
C CYS A 68 0.28 3.46 4.40
N GLY A 69 -0.86 2.77 4.32
CA GLY A 69 -1.92 2.81 5.33
C GLY A 69 -1.44 2.36 6.71
N GLY A 70 -0.50 1.41 6.77
CA GLY A 70 0.05 0.92 8.03
C GLY A 70 0.85 1.97 8.79
N TRP A 71 1.65 2.75 8.08
CA TRP A 71 2.37 3.89 8.63
C TRP A 71 1.45 5.05 9.00
N ALA A 72 0.49 5.40 8.14
CA ALA A 72 -0.46 6.48 8.42
C ALA A 72 -1.28 6.20 9.70
N LEU A 73 -1.66 4.93 9.90
CA LEU A 73 -2.33 4.48 11.12
C LEU A 73 -1.40 4.58 12.34
N ALA A 74 -0.14 4.12 12.24
CA ALA A 74 0.83 4.23 13.32
C ALA A 74 1.03 5.68 13.77
N TRP A 75 1.26 6.58 12.80
CA TRP A 75 1.43 8.01 13.05
C TRP A 75 0.19 8.64 13.68
N THR A 76 -1.00 8.29 13.18
CA THR A 76 -2.27 8.74 13.76
C THR A 76 -2.41 8.34 15.22
N VAL A 77 -2.06 7.10 15.54
CA VAL A 77 -2.16 6.56 16.89
C VAL A 77 -1.17 7.22 17.85
N TYR A 78 0.08 7.45 17.40
CA TYR A 78 1.12 8.04 18.23
C TYR A 78 0.99 9.55 18.40
N VAL A 79 0.61 10.29 17.36
CA VAL A 79 0.58 11.76 17.36
C VAL A 79 -0.78 12.32 17.77
N PHE A 80 -1.86 11.85 17.14
CA PHE A 80 -3.19 12.45 17.34
C PHE A 80 -4.00 11.77 18.44
N ASN A 81 -3.81 10.48 18.65
CA ASN A 81 -4.67 9.68 19.54
C ASN A 81 -4.03 9.33 20.90
N GLN A 82 -2.89 9.94 21.23
CA GLN A 82 -2.18 9.74 22.50
C GLN A 82 -1.99 8.25 22.90
N GLY A 83 -1.90 7.35 21.91
CA GLY A 83 -1.69 5.92 22.14
C GLY A 83 -2.92 5.07 22.50
N GLN A 84 -4.17 5.58 22.44
CA GLN A 84 -5.35 4.77 22.82
C GLN A 84 -5.54 3.50 21.95
N TYR A 85 -5.17 3.55 20.67
CA TYR A 85 -5.25 2.41 19.74
C TYR A 85 -3.88 1.78 19.44
N HIS A 86 -2.94 1.85 20.39
CA HIS A 86 -1.58 1.29 20.22
C HIS A 86 -1.59 -0.20 19.82
N ALA A 87 -2.61 -0.93 20.27
CA ALA A 87 -2.88 -2.32 19.92
C ALA A 87 -2.96 -2.59 18.39
N LEU A 88 -3.32 -1.60 17.58
CA LEU A 88 -3.43 -1.72 16.12
C LEU A 88 -2.11 -1.42 15.38
N VAL A 89 -1.11 -0.88 16.08
CA VAL A 89 0.14 -0.42 15.44
C VAL A 89 0.99 -1.60 14.97
N ARG A 90 1.16 -2.66 15.77
CA ARG A 90 2.00 -3.82 15.37
C ARG A 90 1.46 -4.55 14.14
N PRO A 91 0.14 -4.87 14.03
CA PRO A 91 -0.42 -5.46 12.81
C PRO A 91 -0.32 -4.55 11.58
N ALA A 92 -0.45 -3.24 11.77
CA ALA A 92 -0.37 -2.24 10.73
C ALA A 92 1.06 -2.06 10.19
N LEU A 93 2.05 -1.96 11.07
CA LEU A 93 3.47 -1.91 10.71
C LEU A 93 3.91 -3.19 10.00
N LEU A 94 3.42 -4.35 10.42
CA LEU A 94 3.71 -5.60 9.73
C LEU A 94 3.14 -5.62 8.30
N ALA A 95 1.89 -5.18 8.13
CA ALA A 95 1.27 -5.07 6.80
C ALA A 95 2.06 -4.09 5.91
N SER A 96 2.45 -2.94 6.45
CA SER A 96 3.33 -1.97 5.78
C SER A 96 4.66 -2.61 5.38
N LEU A 97 5.36 -3.26 6.32
CA LEU A 97 6.66 -3.89 6.07
C LEU A 97 6.58 -4.88 4.90
N PHE A 98 5.54 -5.71 4.85
CA PHE A 98 5.32 -6.65 3.75
C PHE A 98 5.01 -5.96 2.43
N GLY A 99 4.03 -5.06 2.41
CA GLY A 99 3.63 -4.37 1.19
C GLY A 99 4.78 -3.56 0.57
N TYR A 100 5.57 -2.87 1.39
CA TYR A 100 6.75 -2.15 0.92
C TYR A 100 7.89 -3.07 0.49
N SER A 101 8.15 -4.17 1.21
CA SER A 101 9.17 -5.15 0.81
C SER A 101 8.84 -5.82 -0.52
N LEU A 102 7.56 -6.16 -0.75
CA LEU A 102 7.09 -6.73 -2.00
C LEU A 102 7.02 -5.70 -3.14
N GLY A 103 6.71 -4.44 -2.83
CA GLY A 103 6.87 -3.34 -3.79
C GLY A 103 8.34 -3.19 -4.24
N GLY A 104 9.29 -3.30 -3.31
CA GLY A 104 10.72 -3.34 -3.64
C GLY A 104 11.09 -4.55 -4.51
N LEU A 105 10.56 -5.74 -4.19
CA LEU A 105 10.74 -6.94 -5.02
C LEU A 105 10.16 -6.74 -6.43
N SER A 106 8.99 -6.12 -6.56
CA SER A 106 8.37 -5.81 -7.86
C SER A 106 9.29 -4.95 -8.74
N ILE A 107 9.97 -3.94 -8.18
CA ILE A 107 10.97 -3.13 -8.93
C ILE A 107 12.13 -4.00 -9.42
N VAL A 108 12.68 -4.88 -8.58
CA VAL A 108 13.76 -5.81 -8.98
C VAL A 108 13.31 -6.70 -10.14
N MET A 109 12.04 -7.10 -10.12
CA MET A 109 11.38 -7.90 -11.14
C MET A 109 10.95 -7.12 -12.37
N ASP A 110 11.03 -5.79 -12.35
CA ASP A 110 10.76 -4.96 -13.51
C ASP A 110 12.04 -4.64 -14.29
N VAL A 111 13.17 -4.46 -13.59
CA VAL A 111 14.45 -4.11 -14.23
C VAL A 111 14.98 -5.25 -15.09
N GLY A 112 14.94 -5.08 -16.41
CA GLY A 112 15.31 -6.13 -17.37
C GLY A 112 16.72 -6.70 -17.19
N ARG A 113 17.68 -5.89 -16.72
CA ARG A 113 19.03 -6.32 -16.33
C ARG A 113 19.18 -6.32 -14.81
N TRP A 114 18.44 -7.19 -14.15
CA TRP A 114 18.39 -7.26 -12.68
C TRP A 114 19.78 -7.45 -12.03
N TRP A 115 20.74 -8.09 -12.72
CA TRP A 115 22.11 -8.22 -12.26
C TRP A 115 22.90 -6.91 -12.16
N ASN A 116 22.42 -5.82 -12.78
CA ASN A 116 23.02 -4.49 -12.66
C ASN A 116 22.46 -3.69 -11.47
N LEU A 117 21.44 -4.19 -10.77
CA LEU A 117 20.90 -3.53 -9.58
C LEU A 117 21.94 -3.27 -8.47
N PRO A 118 22.99 -4.09 -8.25
CA PRO A 118 24.00 -3.77 -7.24
C PRO A 118 24.67 -2.42 -7.44
N TYR A 119 24.80 -1.91 -8.67
CA TYR A 119 25.37 -0.59 -8.95
C TYR A 119 24.56 0.56 -8.33
N PHE A 120 23.26 0.35 -8.12
CA PHE A 120 22.40 1.31 -7.43
C PHE A 120 22.81 1.54 -5.97
N TYR A 121 23.49 0.57 -5.32
CA TYR A 121 23.93 0.67 -3.93
C TYR A 121 25.35 1.22 -3.78
N ILE A 122 26.09 1.39 -4.87
CA ILE A 122 27.52 1.76 -4.83
C ILE A 122 27.66 3.27 -5.09
N PRO A 123 28.16 4.04 -4.10
CA PRO A 123 28.47 5.45 -4.29
C PRO A 123 29.47 5.62 -5.44
N GLY A 124 29.11 6.45 -6.43
CA GLY A 124 29.90 6.67 -7.66
C GLY A 124 29.14 6.37 -8.95
N PHE A 125 28.11 5.52 -8.89
CA PHE A 125 27.21 5.22 -10.02
C PHE A 125 25.84 5.90 -9.90
N PHE A 126 25.67 6.77 -8.89
CA PHE A 126 24.39 7.41 -8.59
C PHE A 126 24.04 8.45 -9.65
N ASN A 127 22.81 8.38 -10.17
CA ASN A 127 22.24 9.41 -11.03
C ASN A 127 21.19 10.21 -10.24
N THR A 128 21.63 11.27 -9.58
CA THR A 128 20.77 12.11 -8.72
C THR A 128 19.76 12.97 -9.51
N ASN A 129 19.87 13.03 -10.84
CA ASN A 129 18.88 13.70 -11.68
C ASN A 129 17.68 12.80 -12.01
N SER A 130 17.73 11.51 -11.66
CA SER A 130 16.67 10.55 -11.95
C SER A 130 15.66 10.47 -10.81
N VAL A 131 14.40 10.77 -11.13
CA VAL A 131 13.26 10.58 -10.22
C VAL A 131 13.14 9.11 -9.77
N LEU A 132 13.47 8.17 -10.66
CA LEU A 132 13.44 6.74 -10.34
C LEU A 132 14.56 6.36 -9.35
N PHE A 133 15.72 7.00 -9.44
CA PHE A 133 16.81 6.83 -8.47
C PHE A 133 16.38 7.32 -7.08
N GLU A 134 15.86 8.55 -7.00
CA GLU A 134 15.34 9.12 -5.75
C GLU A 134 14.26 8.21 -5.12
N THR A 135 13.29 7.78 -5.94
CA THR A 135 12.20 6.90 -5.51
C THR A 135 12.74 5.59 -4.95
N ALA A 136 13.64 4.91 -5.67
CA ALA A 136 14.23 3.65 -5.22
C ALA A 136 15.05 3.82 -3.94
N THR A 137 15.76 4.95 -3.77
CA THR A 137 16.56 5.24 -2.58
C THR A 137 15.65 5.46 -1.37
N CYS A 138 14.63 6.32 -1.52
CA CYS A 138 13.67 6.58 -0.45
C CYS A 138 12.95 5.31 -0.03
N MET A 139 12.48 4.51 -0.99
CA MET A 139 11.82 3.22 -0.75
C MET A 139 12.72 2.25 0.03
N THR A 140 13.99 2.13 -0.37
CA THR A 140 14.94 1.21 0.28
C THR A 140 15.24 1.63 1.71
N ILE A 141 15.53 2.92 1.93
CA ILE A 141 15.76 3.45 3.27
C ILE A 141 14.51 3.26 4.12
N TYR A 142 13.33 3.52 3.57
CA TYR A 142 12.06 3.38 4.27
C TYR A 142 11.75 1.94 4.67
N VAL A 143 11.98 0.95 3.81
CA VAL A 143 11.89 -0.48 4.19
C VAL A 143 12.82 -0.78 5.37
N GLY A 144 14.03 -0.22 5.37
CA GLY A 144 14.95 -0.30 6.51
C GLY A 144 14.38 0.34 7.78
N VAL A 145 13.79 1.53 7.68
CA VAL A 145 13.16 2.24 8.80
C VAL A 145 12.00 1.44 9.38
N VAL A 146 11.07 0.96 8.55
CA VAL A 146 9.93 0.14 9.01
C VAL A 146 10.41 -1.18 9.61
N ALA A 147 11.48 -1.77 9.08
CA ALA A 147 12.09 -2.96 9.68
C ALA A 147 12.65 -2.66 11.08
N ILE A 148 13.25 -1.49 11.29
CA ILE A 148 13.71 -1.02 12.60
C ILE A 148 12.53 -0.72 13.54
N GLU A 149 11.43 -0.13 13.03
CA GLU A 149 10.20 0.08 13.80
C GLU A 149 9.54 -1.24 14.23
N PHE A 150 9.66 -2.28 13.40
CA PHE A 150 9.14 -3.62 13.69
C PHE A 150 10.09 -4.47 14.55
N ALA A 151 11.38 -4.11 14.61
CA ALA A 151 12.40 -4.85 15.37
C ALA A 151 12.08 -5.08 16.86
N PRO A 152 11.38 -4.19 17.62
CA PRO A 152 10.99 -4.48 19.01
C PRO A 152 10.16 -5.76 19.13
N VAL A 153 9.29 -6.06 18.16
CA VAL A 153 8.47 -7.29 18.15
C VAL A 153 9.36 -8.54 18.06
N ILE A 154 10.42 -8.47 17.27
CA ILE A 154 11.40 -9.55 17.12
C ILE A 154 12.23 -9.68 18.40
N LEU A 155 12.72 -8.57 18.95
CA LEU A 155 13.54 -8.56 20.17
C LEU A 155 12.77 -9.05 21.40
N GLU A 156 11.49 -8.69 21.54
CA GLU A 156 10.61 -9.19 22.59
C GLU A 156 10.44 -10.72 22.50
N LYS A 157 10.26 -11.25 21.29
CA LYS A 157 10.13 -12.70 21.07
C LYS A 157 11.38 -13.48 21.51
N PHE A 158 12.57 -12.92 21.31
CA PHE A 158 13.84 -13.54 21.71
C PHE A 158 14.29 -13.19 23.14
N GLY A 159 13.55 -12.33 23.85
CA GLY A 159 13.87 -11.93 25.23
C GLY A 159 15.11 -11.03 25.36
N TRP A 160 15.46 -10.29 24.30
CA TRP A 160 16.69 -9.47 24.29
C TRP A 160 16.44 -8.07 24.86
N HIS A 161 16.56 -7.92 26.18
CA HIS A 161 16.21 -6.67 26.88
C HIS A 161 17.20 -5.50 26.68
N VAL A 162 18.49 -5.78 26.49
CA VAL A 162 19.54 -4.76 26.29
C VAL A 162 19.36 -4.01 24.95
N PRO A 163 19.32 -4.68 23.78
CA PRO A 163 19.10 -3.99 22.51
C PRO A 163 17.72 -3.34 22.43
N LEU A 164 16.69 -3.93 23.04
CA LEU A 164 15.35 -3.36 23.10
C LEU A 164 15.33 -2.00 23.81
N ARG A 165 16.07 -1.85 24.92
CA ARG A 165 16.15 -0.57 25.64
C ARG A 165 16.85 0.50 24.81
N THR A 166 17.93 0.16 24.11
CA THR A 166 18.63 1.07 23.20
C THR A 166 17.74 1.49 22.03
N LEU A 167 17.05 0.52 21.43
CA LEU A 167 16.15 0.75 20.30
C LEU A 167 14.98 1.67 20.67
N ASN A 168 14.35 1.46 21.82
CA ASN A 168 13.27 2.33 22.29
C ASN A 168 13.73 3.78 22.51
N ARG A 169 15.00 4.01 22.86
CA ARG A 169 15.56 5.34 23.06
C ARG A 169 15.70 6.11 21.74
N ILE A 170 16.04 5.42 20.66
CA ILE A 170 16.21 6.02 19.32
C ILE A 170 14.92 6.02 18.50
N MET A 171 13.88 5.29 18.94
CA MET A 171 12.64 5.07 18.20
C MET A 171 11.94 6.37 17.78
N PHE A 172 12.01 7.43 18.59
CA PHE A 172 11.45 8.73 18.22
C PHE A 172 12.06 9.28 16.91
N ALA A 173 13.38 9.17 16.74
CA ALA A 173 14.05 9.60 15.52
C ALA A 173 13.72 8.68 14.33
N VAL A 174 13.58 7.38 14.59
CA VAL A 174 13.17 6.40 13.57
C VAL A 174 11.75 6.71 13.05
N ILE A 175 10.80 6.98 13.96
CA ILE A 175 9.42 7.35 13.58
C ILE A 175 9.39 8.67 12.80
N ALA A 176 10.24 9.64 13.15
CA ALA A 176 10.34 10.90 12.41
C ALA A 176 10.88 10.68 10.99
N LEU A 177 11.90 9.85 10.80
CA LEU A 177 12.38 9.44 9.48
C LEU A 177 11.32 8.64 8.71
N GLY A 178 10.60 7.77 9.41
CA GLY A 178 9.46 7.00 8.90
C GLY A 178 8.33 7.90 8.42
N ALA A 179 8.18 9.11 8.97
CA ALA A 179 7.22 10.09 8.49
C ALA A 179 7.69 10.88 7.27
N LEU A 180 8.98 11.21 7.21
CA LEU A 180 9.56 11.99 6.12
C LEU A 180 9.64 11.18 4.82
N LEU A 181 10.20 9.97 4.87
CA LEU A 181 10.55 9.20 3.66
C LEU A 181 9.35 8.79 2.79
N PRO A 182 8.18 8.38 3.34
CA PRO A 182 6.96 8.14 2.57
C PRO A 182 6.49 9.36 1.80
N THR A 183 6.52 10.53 2.43
CA THR A 183 6.08 11.78 1.80
C THR A 183 6.99 12.16 0.65
N MET A 184 8.30 11.93 0.77
CA MET A 184 9.26 12.16 -0.30
C MET A 184 9.01 11.22 -1.49
N HIS A 185 8.96 9.90 -1.29
CA HIS A 185 8.83 8.99 -2.43
C HIS A 185 7.45 9.04 -3.09
N GLN A 186 6.36 9.31 -2.34
CA GLN A 186 5.03 9.50 -2.95
C GLN A 186 4.99 10.78 -3.79
N SER A 187 5.72 11.83 -3.38
CA SER A 187 5.90 13.04 -4.18
C SER A 187 6.70 12.74 -5.46
N SER A 188 7.84 12.04 -5.36
CA SER A 188 8.67 11.67 -6.52
C SER A 188 7.91 10.77 -7.50
N MET A 189 7.11 9.82 -7.02
CA MET A 189 6.24 9.00 -7.87
C MET A 189 5.21 9.86 -8.63
N GLY A 190 4.69 10.92 -8.00
CA GLY A 190 3.86 11.92 -8.68
C GLY A 190 4.62 12.67 -9.78
N SER A 191 5.85 13.12 -9.50
CA SER A 191 6.72 13.79 -10.47
C SER A 191 7.10 12.90 -11.66
N LEU A 192 7.20 11.59 -11.46
CA LEU A 192 7.47 10.62 -12.51
C LEU A 192 6.34 10.59 -13.56
N PHE A 193 5.09 10.77 -13.14
CA PHE A 193 3.95 10.91 -14.07
C PHE A 193 3.96 12.24 -14.81
N ILE A 194 4.44 13.32 -14.19
CA ILE A 194 4.63 14.62 -14.85
C ILE A 194 5.70 14.51 -15.95
N ALA A 195 6.77 13.76 -15.69
CA ALA A 195 7.84 13.50 -16.65
C ALA A 195 7.41 12.62 -17.85
N ALA A 196 6.27 11.91 -17.76
CA ALA A 196 5.77 11.02 -18.81
C ALA A 196 4.97 11.72 -19.94
N GLY A 197 4.83 13.05 -19.92
CA GLY A 197 4.29 13.84 -21.05
C GLY A 197 2.86 14.37 -20.87
N ASP A 198 2.40 15.17 -21.85
CA ASP A 198 1.33 16.17 -21.77
C ASP A 198 0.00 15.72 -21.13
N LYS A 199 -0.08 15.87 -19.81
CA LYS A 199 -1.20 16.41 -19.01
C LYS A 199 -0.87 16.14 -17.55
N ILE A 200 -0.51 17.19 -16.80
CA ILE A 200 -0.70 17.44 -15.36
C ILE A 200 0.44 18.37 -14.89
N HIS A 201 0.11 19.48 -14.22
CA HIS A 201 1.07 20.42 -13.62
C HIS A 201 0.79 20.56 -12.11
N GLU A 202 1.85 20.86 -11.37
CA GLU A 202 1.98 20.89 -9.90
C GLU A 202 1.15 21.96 -9.21
N GLU A 203 0.71 21.70 -7.97
CA GLU A 203 0.69 22.68 -6.86
C GLU A 203 0.63 21.95 -5.50
N THR A 204 1.50 22.32 -4.54
CA THR A 204 1.32 22.05 -3.09
C THR A 204 1.53 23.34 -2.30
N PRO A 205 0.69 23.61 -1.28
CA PRO A 205 1.19 23.41 0.09
C PRO A 205 0.17 22.89 1.13
N LEU A 206 0.74 22.19 2.12
CA LEU A 206 0.32 22.01 3.52
C LEU A 206 -0.78 20.98 3.90
N LEU A 207 -0.30 19.76 4.15
CA LEU A 207 -0.86 18.80 5.12
C LEU A 207 -0.79 19.38 6.55
N TYR A 208 -1.89 19.35 7.32
CA TYR A 208 -1.67 19.26 8.78
C TYR A 208 -2.71 18.62 9.73
N GLN A 209 -4.02 18.54 9.51
CA GLN A 209 -4.91 18.17 10.66
C GLN A 209 -5.60 16.81 10.57
N LEU A 210 -4.77 15.77 10.48
CA LEU A 210 -5.09 14.39 10.12
C LEU A 210 -5.82 13.58 11.21
N THR A 211 -7.16 13.71 11.29
CA THR A 211 -8.03 12.63 11.83
C THR A 211 -9.51 12.76 11.47
N LYS A 212 -9.97 13.95 11.04
CA LYS A 212 -11.21 14.17 10.25
C LYS A 212 -10.99 14.02 8.73
N VAL A 213 -9.88 13.40 8.36
CA VAL A 213 -9.15 13.82 7.17
C VAL A 213 -9.24 12.88 5.98
N ILE A 214 -9.61 11.61 6.17
CA ILE A 214 -9.87 10.74 5.02
C ILE A 214 -11.11 11.23 4.25
N ASP A 215 -12.18 11.55 4.98
CA ASP A 215 -13.43 12.09 4.42
C ASP A 215 -13.20 13.47 3.77
N VAL A 216 -12.49 14.37 4.45
CA VAL A 216 -12.12 15.69 3.90
C VAL A 216 -11.16 15.59 2.71
N PHE A 217 -10.15 14.73 2.75
CA PHE A 217 -9.26 14.53 1.60
C PHE A 217 -10.00 13.94 0.42
N LEU A 218 -10.90 13.01 0.65
CA LEU A 218 -11.66 12.39 -0.42
C LEU A 218 -12.64 13.40 -1.05
N MET A 219 -13.26 14.27 -0.24
CA MET A 219 -14.04 15.42 -0.72
C MET A 219 -13.18 16.42 -1.50
N ILE A 220 -12.02 16.82 -0.97
CA ILE A 220 -11.09 17.74 -1.65
C ILE A 220 -10.60 17.12 -2.96
N PHE A 221 -10.18 15.86 -2.94
CA PHE A 221 -9.69 15.13 -4.11
C PHE A 221 -10.75 15.12 -5.23
N LEU A 222 -11.99 14.74 -4.91
CA LEU A 222 -13.08 14.77 -5.88
C LEU A 222 -13.38 16.20 -6.35
N SER A 223 -13.40 17.17 -5.44
CA SER A 223 -13.67 18.59 -5.78
C SER A 223 -12.60 19.18 -6.70
N VAL A 224 -11.32 18.93 -6.41
CA VAL A 224 -10.18 19.36 -7.24
C VAL A 224 -10.25 18.69 -8.60
N ARG A 225 -10.54 17.38 -8.64
CA ARG A 225 -10.65 16.62 -9.88
C ARG A 225 -11.74 17.18 -10.80
N PHE A 226 -12.95 17.39 -10.27
CA PHE A 226 -14.02 18.02 -11.06
C PHE A 226 -13.66 19.46 -11.42
N GLY A 227 -13.08 20.22 -10.48
CA GLY A 227 -12.61 21.58 -10.70
C GLY A 227 -11.62 21.71 -11.85
N GLU A 228 -10.66 20.80 -11.96
CA GLU A 228 -9.70 20.74 -13.06
C GLU A 228 -10.40 20.56 -14.41
N LEU A 229 -11.39 19.67 -14.51
CA LEU A 229 -12.15 19.45 -15.75
C LEU A 229 -12.92 20.71 -16.18
N PHE A 230 -13.48 21.46 -15.23
CA PHE A 230 -14.14 22.73 -15.51
C PHE A 230 -13.15 23.80 -15.95
N LEU A 231 -12.04 23.97 -15.23
CA LEU A 231 -11.01 24.98 -15.54
C LEU A 231 -10.32 24.73 -16.89
N THR A 232 -10.15 23.47 -17.26
CA THR A 232 -9.52 23.10 -18.54
C THR A 232 -10.51 22.99 -19.71
N ASN A 233 -11.79 23.32 -19.50
CA ASN A 233 -12.87 23.17 -20.49
C ASN A 233 -12.98 21.75 -21.09
N LYS A 234 -12.64 20.73 -20.28
CA LYS A 234 -12.59 19.31 -20.68
C LYS A 234 -13.84 18.52 -20.25
N VAL A 235 -14.91 19.22 -19.89
CA VAL A 235 -16.16 18.64 -19.38
C VAL A 235 -16.83 17.71 -20.40
N GLU A 236 -16.59 17.93 -21.70
CA GLU A 236 -17.10 17.07 -22.77
C GLU A 236 -16.65 15.60 -22.64
N TYR A 237 -15.46 15.34 -22.08
CA TYR A 237 -15.00 13.97 -21.85
C TYR A 237 -15.86 13.18 -20.85
N LEU A 238 -16.68 13.85 -20.04
CA LEU A 238 -17.60 13.20 -19.09
C LEU A 238 -18.84 12.60 -19.75
N VAL A 239 -19.10 12.94 -21.02
CA VAL A 239 -20.34 12.58 -21.74
C VAL A 239 -20.05 11.84 -23.06
N THR A 240 -18.78 11.65 -23.41
CA THR A 240 -18.37 10.98 -24.67
C THR A 240 -18.80 9.51 -24.77
N GLY A 241 -19.18 8.86 -23.67
CA GLY A 241 -19.72 7.49 -23.67
C GLY A 241 -18.70 6.40 -24.02
N ASN A 242 -17.40 6.73 -24.00
CA ASN A 242 -16.32 5.78 -24.23
C ASN A 242 -15.93 5.00 -22.94
N LEU A 243 -15.03 4.02 -23.07
CA LEU A 243 -14.56 3.22 -21.93
C LEU A 243 -13.97 4.09 -20.80
N LEU A 244 -13.19 5.13 -21.13
CA LEU A 244 -12.57 6.02 -20.16
C LEU A 244 -13.61 6.84 -19.37
N CYS A 245 -14.67 7.29 -20.04
CA CYS A 245 -15.81 7.94 -19.41
C CYS A 245 -16.51 6.99 -18.42
N PHE A 246 -16.74 5.73 -18.81
CA PHE A 246 -17.31 4.73 -17.91
C PHE A 246 -16.41 4.46 -16.69
N LEU A 247 -15.10 4.27 -16.91
CA LEU A 247 -14.13 4.03 -15.83
C LEU A 247 -14.03 5.23 -14.88
N PHE A 248 -14.08 6.46 -15.40
CA PHE A 248 -14.09 7.68 -14.59
C PHE A 248 -15.32 7.76 -13.67
N TRP A 249 -16.51 7.47 -14.21
CA TRP A 249 -17.74 7.46 -13.41
C TRP A 249 -17.75 6.34 -12.39
N LEU A 250 -17.36 5.12 -12.77
CA LEU A 250 -17.23 3.98 -11.86
C LEU A 250 -16.30 4.30 -10.70
N GLU A 251 -15.11 4.84 -10.99
CA GLU A 251 -14.14 5.26 -10.01
C GLU A 251 -14.71 6.36 -9.08
N THR A 252 -15.37 7.36 -9.65
CA THR A 252 -16.03 8.42 -8.87
C THR A 252 -17.09 7.86 -7.94
N PHE A 253 -17.93 6.93 -8.39
CA PHE A 253 -18.94 6.29 -7.54
C PHE A 253 -18.30 5.46 -6.42
N LEU A 254 -17.24 4.71 -6.72
CA LEU A 254 -16.50 3.93 -5.72
C LEU A 254 -15.87 4.83 -4.63
N LEU A 255 -15.39 6.02 -5.00
CA LEU A 255 -14.84 7.01 -4.08
C LEU A 255 -15.92 7.86 -3.38
N MET A 256 -17.10 8.03 -3.98
CA MET A 256 -18.23 8.72 -3.35
C MET A 256 -18.95 7.86 -2.30
N PHE A 257 -19.05 6.54 -2.51
CA PHE A 257 -19.71 5.64 -1.58
C PHE A 257 -19.21 5.70 -0.12
N PRO A 258 -17.89 5.65 0.17
CA PRO A 258 -17.39 5.81 1.55
C PRO A 258 -17.75 7.18 2.14
N LEU A 259 -17.79 8.27 1.35
CA LEU A 259 -18.23 9.58 1.83
C LEU A 259 -19.68 9.53 2.35
N LEU A 260 -20.57 8.83 1.64
CA LEU A 260 -21.96 8.65 2.07
C LEU A 260 -22.07 7.83 3.35
N VAL A 261 -21.31 6.74 3.44
CA VAL A 261 -21.25 5.88 4.63
C VAL A 261 -20.72 6.67 5.83
N PHE A 262 -19.68 7.49 5.62
CA PHE A 262 -19.11 8.30 6.68
C PHE A 262 -20.02 9.45 7.06
N HIS A 263 -20.71 10.15 6.15
CA HIS A 263 -21.55 11.29 6.50
C HIS A 263 -22.87 10.92 7.20
N TRP A 264 -23.42 9.74 6.95
CA TRP A 264 -24.68 9.31 7.59
C TRP A 264 -24.46 8.50 8.87
N ASP A 265 -24.93 9.04 10.00
CA ASP A 265 -24.81 8.40 11.32
C ASP A 265 -25.39 6.99 11.40
N LYS A 266 -26.43 6.68 10.61
CA LYS A 266 -27.01 5.33 10.54
C LYS A 266 -26.05 4.32 9.93
N LEU A 267 -25.36 4.71 8.86
CA LEU A 267 -24.44 3.85 8.10
C LEU A 267 -23.09 3.72 8.82
N ARG A 268 -22.60 4.81 9.41
CA ARG A 268 -21.34 4.84 10.18
C ARG A 268 -21.35 3.91 11.40
N ARG A 269 -22.51 3.65 12.00
CA ARG A 269 -22.64 2.78 13.18
C ARG A 269 -22.65 1.28 12.84
N ASP A 270 -22.83 0.92 11.58
CA ASP A 270 -22.87 -0.47 11.14
C ASP A 270 -21.51 -0.89 10.56
N ALA A 271 -20.90 -1.89 11.19
CA ALA A 271 -19.61 -2.44 10.80
C ALA A 271 -19.59 -2.96 9.35
N ARG A 272 -20.73 -3.43 8.82
CA ARG A 272 -20.82 -3.93 7.44
C ARG A 272 -20.65 -2.79 6.43
N PHE A 273 -21.30 -1.66 6.68
CA PHE A 273 -21.20 -0.49 5.81
C PHE A 273 -19.84 0.18 5.93
N LEU A 274 -19.23 0.21 7.13
CA LEU A 274 -17.83 0.64 7.28
C LEU A 274 -16.86 -0.24 6.48
N PHE A 275 -17.04 -1.55 6.51
CA PHE A 275 -16.22 -2.49 5.74
C PHE A 275 -16.41 -2.33 4.22
N LEU A 276 -17.67 -2.27 3.77
CA LEU A 276 -18.01 -2.01 2.36
C LEU A 276 -17.49 -0.65 1.89
N GLY A 277 -17.56 0.37 2.74
CA GLY A 277 -17.01 1.71 2.48
C GLY A 277 -15.49 1.65 2.29
N ALA A 278 -14.77 1.00 3.19
CA ALA A 278 -13.32 0.81 3.07
C ALA A 278 -12.96 0.02 1.80
N LEU A 279 -13.68 -1.06 1.50
CA LEU A 279 -13.44 -1.86 0.29
C LEU A 279 -13.69 -1.05 -1.00
N SER A 280 -14.79 -0.29 -1.02
CA SER A 280 -15.12 0.61 -2.13
C SER A 280 -14.05 1.69 -2.31
N MET A 281 -13.57 2.28 -1.22
CA MET A 281 -12.50 3.28 -1.25
C MET A 281 -11.19 2.69 -1.80
N LEU A 282 -10.81 1.49 -1.37
CA LEU A 282 -9.63 0.79 -1.89
C LEU A 282 -9.79 0.49 -3.39
N ALA A 283 -10.94 -0.02 -3.81
CA ALA A 283 -11.22 -0.31 -5.22
C ALA A 283 -11.22 0.96 -6.08
N GLY A 284 -11.81 2.05 -5.59
CA GLY A 284 -11.81 3.35 -6.28
C GLY A 284 -10.40 3.93 -6.40
N ALA A 285 -9.60 3.87 -5.34
CA ALA A 285 -8.21 4.34 -5.37
C ALA A 285 -7.32 3.48 -6.28
N ALA A 286 -7.55 2.16 -6.31
CA ALA A 286 -6.86 1.27 -7.24
C ALA A 286 -7.21 1.61 -8.69
N LEU A 287 -8.51 1.74 -8.98
CA LEU A 287 -9.01 2.06 -10.31
C LEU A 287 -8.51 3.43 -10.78
N TRP A 288 -8.43 4.42 -9.89
CA TRP A 288 -7.83 5.71 -10.16
C TRP A 288 -6.39 5.60 -10.63
N ARG A 289 -5.55 4.87 -9.88
CA ARG A 289 -4.13 4.70 -10.24
C ARG A 289 -3.97 3.90 -11.52
N MET A 290 -4.78 2.85 -11.74
CA MET A 290 -4.76 2.08 -12.98
C MET A 290 -5.25 2.88 -14.19
N ASN A 291 -6.25 3.74 -14.01
CA ASN A 291 -6.72 4.64 -15.06
C ASN A 291 -5.60 5.55 -15.52
N LEU A 292 -4.86 6.15 -14.58
CA LEU A 292 -3.74 7.03 -14.90
C LEU A 292 -2.60 6.29 -15.60
N SER A 293 -2.19 5.13 -15.07
CA SER A 293 -0.94 4.47 -15.50
C SER A 293 -1.11 3.47 -16.65
N LEU A 294 -2.34 3.02 -16.93
CA LEU A 294 -2.58 1.93 -17.89
C LEU A 294 -3.69 2.25 -18.89
N PHE A 295 -4.89 2.61 -18.42
CA PHE A 295 -6.04 2.73 -19.32
C PHE A 295 -6.07 4.05 -20.08
N ALA A 296 -5.73 5.17 -19.44
CA ALA A 296 -5.71 6.50 -20.06
C ALA A 296 -4.33 6.87 -20.63
N TYR A 297 -3.30 6.11 -20.27
CA TYR A 297 -1.96 6.30 -20.81
C TYR A 297 -1.95 5.93 -22.30
N ASN A 298 -1.56 6.89 -23.15
CA ASN A 298 -1.41 6.67 -24.57
C ASN A 298 -0.11 7.34 -25.05
N PRO A 299 0.93 6.56 -25.39
CA PRO A 299 2.23 7.08 -25.81
C PRO A 299 2.21 7.68 -27.24
N GLY A 300 1.07 7.65 -27.94
CA GLY A 300 0.99 8.00 -29.36
C GLY A 300 1.55 6.89 -30.25
N GLY A 301 1.70 7.16 -31.55
CA GLY A 301 2.40 6.24 -32.47
C GLY A 301 1.69 4.90 -32.80
N GLY A 302 0.46 4.69 -32.34
CA GLY A 302 -0.32 3.47 -32.61
C GLY A 302 0.11 2.26 -31.78
N PHE A 303 0.84 2.46 -30.68
CA PHE A 303 1.17 1.38 -29.75
C PHE A 303 -0.09 0.87 -29.05
N HIS A 304 -0.17 -0.45 -28.90
CA HIS A 304 -1.20 -1.13 -28.14
C HIS A 304 -0.54 -2.05 -27.12
N TYR A 305 -1.15 -2.17 -25.95
CA TYR A 305 -0.70 -3.07 -24.89
C TYR A 305 -1.90 -3.80 -24.32
N PHE A 306 -1.74 -5.12 -24.13
CA PHE A 306 -2.69 -5.94 -23.40
C PHE A 306 -1.91 -6.92 -22.52
N PRO A 307 -2.22 -7.04 -21.22
CA PRO A 307 -1.42 -7.83 -20.31
C PRO A 307 -1.43 -9.31 -20.70
N LYS A 308 -0.25 -9.94 -20.76
CA LYS A 308 -0.15 -11.40 -20.89
C LYS A 308 -0.71 -12.09 -19.65
N THR A 309 -1.12 -13.35 -19.83
CA THR A 309 -1.55 -14.21 -18.73
C THR A 309 -0.49 -14.31 -17.63
N GLU A 310 0.80 -14.34 -17.99
CA GLU A 310 1.87 -14.40 -17.01
C GLU A 310 1.99 -13.12 -16.18
N GLU A 311 1.68 -11.93 -16.74
CA GLU A 311 1.63 -10.68 -15.97
C GLU A 311 0.53 -10.72 -14.93
N VAL A 312 -0.66 -11.16 -15.32
CA VAL A 312 -1.81 -11.31 -14.41
C VAL A 312 -1.51 -12.33 -13.31
N LEU A 313 -0.91 -13.47 -13.67
CA LEU A 313 -0.53 -14.51 -12.72
C LEU A 313 0.55 -14.04 -11.75
N LEU A 314 1.50 -13.21 -12.21
CA LEU A 314 2.52 -12.63 -11.36
C LEU A 314 1.91 -11.68 -10.33
N SER A 315 1.01 -10.78 -10.72
CA SER A 315 0.34 -9.86 -9.79
C SER A 315 -0.53 -10.61 -8.77
N VAL A 316 -1.35 -11.57 -9.21
CA VAL A 316 -2.13 -12.43 -8.31
C VAL A 316 -1.20 -13.23 -7.37
N GLY A 317 -0.08 -13.72 -7.90
CA GLY A 317 0.92 -14.45 -7.14
C GLY A 317 1.60 -13.60 -6.09
N LEU A 318 1.95 -12.35 -6.39
CA LEU A 318 2.53 -11.40 -5.43
C LEU A 318 1.56 -11.09 -4.29
N VAL A 319 0.29 -10.82 -4.59
CA VAL A 319 -0.75 -10.65 -3.56
C VAL A 319 -0.92 -11.92 -2.72
N ALA A 320 -0.88 -13.10 -3.34
CA ALA A 320 -0.97 -14.36 -2.62
C ALA A 320 0.25 -14.61 -1.71
N ILE A 321 1.46 -14.24 -2.14
CA ILE A 321 2.68 -14.26 -1.33
C ILE A 321 2.53 -13.31 -0.14
N GLU A 322 2.01 -12.10 -0.35
CA GLU A 322 1.77 -11.11 0.70
C GLU A 322 0.83 -11.64 1.77
N ILE A 323 -0.36 -12.11 1.37
CA ILE A 323 -1.37 -12.65 2.28
C ILE A 323 -0.80 -13.87 3.03
N SER A 324 -0.13 -14.78 2.32
CA SER A 324 0.46 -15.98 2.92
C SER A 324 1.55 -15.65 3.93
N GLY A 325 2.46 -14.72 3.58
CA GLY A 325 3.52 -14.24 4.45
C GLY A 325 2.96 -13.56 5.71
N TYR A 326 1.98 -12.68 5.54
CA TYR A 326 1.30 -12.03 6.66
C TYR A 326 0.65 -13.06 7.60
N LEU A 327 -0.11 -14.02 7.06
CA LEU A 327 -0.77 -15.08 7.82
C LEU A 327 0.20 -15.98 8.59
N LEU A 328 1.37 -16.25 8.03
CA LEU A 328 2.43 -17.01 8.71
C LEU A 328 3.04 -16.20 9.85
N ILE A 329 3.34 -14.92 9.62
CA ILE A 329 3.98 -14.08 10.63
C ILE A 329 3.07 -13.83 11.83
N ILE A 330 1.78 -13.54 11.63
CA ILE A 330 0.86 -13.33 12.77
C ILE A 330 0.73 -14.57 13.68
N LYS A 331 0.98 -15.77 13.14
CA LYS A 331 1.02 -17.02 13.90
C LYS A 331 2.33 -17.23 14.62
N LEU A 332 3.44 -16.76 14.05
CA LEU A 332 4.79 -16.97 14.57
C LEU A 332 5.25 -15.86 15.52
N MET A 333 4.67 -14.66 15.45
CA MET A 333 5.13 -13.47 16.16
C MET A 333 4.02 -12.82 17.00
N PRO A 334 4.37 -12.20 18.15
CA PRO A 334 3.42 -11.51 19.03
C PRO A 334 2.98 -10.16 18.45
N VAL A 335 2.14 -10.24 17.41
CA VAL A 335 1.68 -9.07 16.63
C VAL A 335 0.29 -8.63 17.09
N LEU A 336 -0.59 -9.56 17.41
CA LEU A 336 -1.97 -9.25 17.79
C LEU A 336 -2.08 -8.91 19.29
N PRO A 337 -2.92 -7.93 19.66
CA PRO A 337 -3.20 -7.63 21.05
C PRO A 337 -3.98 -8.79 21.69
N THR A 338 -3.58 -9.26 22.87
CA THR A 338 -4.42 -10.20 23.63
C THR A 338 -5.39 -9.43 24.52
N LEU A 339 -6.67 -9.78 24.44
CA LEU A 339 -7.62 -9.41 25.48
C LEU A 339 -7.23 -10.20 26.74
N THR A 340 -6.93 -9.49 27.82
CA THR A 340 -6.66 -10.14 29.11
C THR A 340 -7.90 -10.95 29.50
N LYS A 341 -7.75 -12.14 30.09
CA LYS A 341 -8.89 -12.99 30.54
C LYS A 341 -9.93 -12.22 31.37
N SER A 342 -9.51 -11.20 32.13
CA SER A 342 -10.41 -10.31 32.88
C SER A 342 -11.30 -9.45 31.98
N GLN A 343 -10.74 -8.85 30.92
CA GLN A 343 -11.46 -8.05 29.93
C GLN A 343 -12.42 -8.90 29.08
N PHE A 344 -12.00 -10.11 28.72
CA PHE A 344 -12.86 -11.06 28.00
C PHE A 344 -14.08 -11.47 28.84
N ASN A 345 -13.90 -11.71 30.15
CA ASN A 345 -15.00 -12.03 31.06
C ASN A 345 -15.92 -10.83 31.32
N LEU A 346 -15.38 -9.61 31.43
CA LEU A 346 -16.16 -8.37 31.53
C LEU A 346 -17.00 -8.10 30.28
N GLN A 347 -16.44 -8.31 29.09
CA GLN A 347 -17.15 -8.12 27.82
C GLN A 347 -18.24 -9.19 27.62
N ARG A 348 -18.02 -10.42 28.12
CA ARG A 348 -19.03 -11.48 28.17
C ARG A 348 -20.14 -11.20 29.19
N ALA A 349 -19.82 -10.58 30.33
CA ALA A 349 -20.80 -10.15 31.31
C ALA A 349 -21.66 -8.99 30.78
N HIS A 350 -21.05 -8.04 30.05
CA HIS A 350 -21.76 -6.92 29.44
C HIS A 350 -22.69 -7.36 28.29
N ASN A 351 -22.27 -8.32 27.48
CA ASN A 351 -23.09 -8.88 26.40
C ASN A 351 -24.07 -9.98 26.87
N GLY A 352 -23.89 -10.50 28.09
CA GLY A 352 -24.77 -11.50 28.71
C GLY A 352 -25.90 -10.91 29.55
N GLY A 353 -25.86 -9.60 29.82
CA GLY A 353 -26.89 -8.87 30.58
C GLY A 353 -27.99 -8.23 29.72
N GLU A 354 -27.90 -8.29 28.39
CA GLU A 354 -28.93 -7.83 27.44
C GLU A 354 -29.75 -8.98 26.85
N LYS A 355 -30.26 -9.88 27.72
CA LYS A 355 -31.31 -10.83 27.32
C LYS A 355 -32.51 -10.71 28.22
#